data_AF-A0A7X9GWP9-F1
#
_entry.id   AF-A0A7X9GWP9-F1
#
_cell.length_a   1.000
_cell.length_b   1.000
_cell.length_c   1.000
_cell.angle_alpha   90.00
_cell.angle_beta   90.00
_cell.angle_gamma   90.00
#
_symmetry.space_group_name_H-M   'P 1'
#
loop_
_entity.id
_entity.type
_entity.pdbx_description
1 polymer ?
#
loop_
_entity_poly.entity_id
_entity_poly.type
_entity_poly.pdbx_seq_one_letter_code
_entity_poly.pdbx_strand_id
1 'polypeptide(L)'
;NHYKNKPAYVVARETNYGKEILSINLIPQDLNKYNDTVKLDNSILGEINTINQENNSINISKVKVYNNLTKRWEYTENKDLNLNKAIILANDKPLSLEELYKIRPGSKVYIVNHNDTAKDMPYILIIEN
;
A
#
# COMPACT_ATOMS: atom_id res chain seq x y z
N ASN A 1 15.32 -1.21 5.95
CA ASN A 1 14.16 -0.62 5.25
C ASN A 1 14.53 -0.47 3.79
N HIS A 2 14.29 -1.51 3.00
CA HIS A 2 14.74 -1.55 1.62
C HIS A 2 13.95 -0.57 0.72
N TYR A 3 12.73 -0.20 1.12
CA TYR A 3 11.82 0.60 0.30
C TYR A 3 11.57 2.03 0.81
N LYS A 4 12.18 2.41 1.95
CA LYS A 4 12.02 3.77 2.49
C LYS A 4 12.63 4.78 1.50
N ASN A 5 11.81 5.73 1.05
CA ASN A 5 12.15 6.79 0.09
C ASN A 5 12.38 6.33 -1.37
N LYS A 6 11.89 5.16 -1.80
CA LYS A 6 11.95 4.73 -3.21
C LYS A 6 10.62 5.04 -3.93
N PRO A 7 10.61 5.77 -5.06
CA PRO A 7 9.40 5.99 -5.85
C PRO A 7 9.01 4.72 -6.63
N ALA A 8 7.71 4.51 -6.80
CA ALA A 8 7.13 3.44 -7.61
C ALA A 8 6.28 4.04 -8.74
N TYR A 9 6.37 3.47 -9.94
CA TYR A 9 5.45 3.74 -11.03
C TYR A 9 4.56 2.54 -11.24
N VAL A 10 3.30 2.80 -11.58
CA VAL A 10 2.32 1.75 -11.84
C VAL A 10 1.81 1.92 -13.27
N VAL A 11 1.89 0.86 -14.07
CA VAL A 11 1.26 0.82 -15.39
C VAL A 11 -0.05 0.08 -15.24
N ALA A 12 -1.15 0.76 -15.53
CA ALA A 12 -2.48 0.16 -15.54
C ALA A 12 -3.09 0.24 -16.95
N ARG A 13 -3.83 -0.79 -17.31
CA ARG A 13 -4.67 -0.88 -18.52
C ARG A 13 -6.12 -0.68 -18.13
N GLU A 14 -6.82 0.20 -18.83
CA GLU A 14 -8.27 0.29 -18.72
C GLU A 14 -8.93 -0.86 -19.48
N THR A 15 -9.90 -1.51 -18.84
CA THR A 15 -10.71 -2.59 -19.41
C THR A 15 -12.19 -2.28 -19.19
N ASN A 16 -13.06 -3.01 -19.89
CA ASN A 16 -14.51 -2.90 -19.71
C ASN A 16 -15.00 -3.26 -18.30
N TYR A 17 -14.14 -3.86 -17.47
CA TYR A 17 -14.42 -4.25 -16.09
C TYR A 17 -13.69 -3.39 -15.06
N GLY A 18 -12.95 -2.35 -15.48
CA GLY A 18 -12.20 -1.45 -14.62
C GLY A 18 -10.71 -1.34 -14.97
N LYS A 19 -9.93 -0.75 -14.07
CA LYS A 19 -8.47 -0.58 -14.22
C LYS A 19 -7.74 -1.83 -13.75
N GLU A 20 -7.01 -2.47 -14.65
CA GLU A 20 -6.16 -3.63 -14.39
C GLU A 20 -4.70 -3.18 -14.27
N ILE A 21 -4.02 -3.54 -13.20
CA ILE A 21 -2.62 -3.16 -12.99
C ILE A 21 -1.73 -4.18 -13.67
N LEU A 22 -0.96 -3.73 -14.66
CA LEU A 22 -0.10 -4.58 -15.48
C LEU A 22 1.31 -4.71 -14.89
N SER A 23 1.82 -3.67 -14.24
CA SER A 23 3.14 -3.71 -13.61
C SER A 23 3.33 -2.60 -12.59
N ILE A 24 4.21 -2.87 -11.63
CA ILE A 24 4.74 -1.87 -10.69
C ILE A 24 6.26 -1.91 -10.83
N ASN A 25 6.86 -0.77 -11.15
CA ASN A 25 8.31 -0.63 -11.26
C ASN A 25 8.82 0.28 -10.14
N LEU A 26 9.67 -0.28 -9.28
CA LEU A 26 10.40 0.45 -8.26
C LEU A 26 11.68 0.99 -8.88
N ILE A 27 11.76 2.30 -9.11
CA ILE A 27 12.96 2.87 -9.71
C ILE A 27 14.08 2.92 -8.66
N PRO A 28 15.26 2.31 -8.92
CA PRO A 28 16.46 2.62 -8.16
C PRO A 28 16.80 4.09 -8.39
N GLN A 29 16.85 4.88 -7.32
CA GLN A 29 17.04 6.32 -7.39
C GLN A 29 18.32 6.64 -8.19
N ASP A 30 18.16 7.30 -9.32
CA ASP A 30 19.27 7.94 -10.02
C ASP A 30 19.73 9.10 -9.14
N LEU A 31 20.99 9.06 -8.68
CA LEU A 31 21.54 9.85 -7.57
C LEU A 31 21.64 11.37 -7.85
N ASN A 32 21.16 11.85 -9.01
CA ASN A 32 21.56 13.16 -9.54
C ASN A 32 20.44 14.07 -10.04
N LYS A 33 19.15 13.85 -9.72
CA LYS A 33 18.11 14.84 -10.04
C LYS A 33 17.16 15.15 -8.88
N TYR A 34 17.08 16.45 -8.63
CA TYR A 34 16.31 17.15 -7.61
C TYR A 34 14.83 16.74 -7.56
N ASN A 35 14.34 16.66 -6.32
CA ASN A 35 12.98 16.44 -5.84
C ASN A 35 11.89 17.22 -6.61
N ASP A 36 10.72 16.59 -6.78
CA ASP A 36 9.40 17.22 -6.49
C ASP A 36 8.15 16.36 -6.74
N THR A 37 8.26 15.04 -6.97
CA THR A 37 7.06 14.22 -7.25
C THR A 37 6.89 12.97 -6.41
N VAL A 38 7.47 12.92 -5.20
CA VAL A 38 7.07 11.91 -4.21
C VAL A 38 5.91 12.48 -3.38
N LYS A 39 4.68 12.29 -3.86
CA LYS A 39 3.49 12.63 -3.08
C LYS A 39 3.27 11.55 -2.02
N LEU A 40 3.60 11.89 -0.77
CA LEU A 40 3.29 11.08 0.41
C LEU A 40 1.85 11.26 0.89
N ASP A 41 1.07 12.06 0.16
CA ASP A 41 -0.33 12.30 0.44
C ASP A 41 -1.08 10.97 0.59
N ASN A 42 -1.79 10.80 1.71
CA ASN A 42 -2.57 9.60 2.03
C ASN A 42 -1.77 8.30 2.18
N SER A 43 -0.47 8.43 2.47
CA SER A 43 0.35 7.27 2.80
C SER A 43 0.10 6.81 4.23
N ILE A 44 -0.06 5.50 4.40
CA ILE A 44 -0.21 4.86 5.70
C ILE A 44 0.86 3.76 5.82
N LEU A 45 1.46 3.63 6.99
CA LEU A 45 2.41 2.58 7.34
C LEU A 45 1.90 1.79 8.52
N GLY A 46 2.28 0.53 8.64
CA GLY A 46 2.03 -0.25 9.84
C GLY A 46 2.67 -1.62 9.79
N GLU A 47 2.19 -2.49 10.67
CA GLU A 47 2.56 -3.91 10.71
C GLU A 47 1.29 -4.76 10.70
N ILE A 48 1.30 -5.85 9.94
CA ILE A 48 0.19 -6.78 9.88
C ILE A 48 0.07 -7.48 11.23
N ASN A 49 -1.07 -7.33 11.89
CA ASN A 49 -1.35 -7.98 13.16
C ASN A 49 -2.02 -9.34 12.93
N THR A 50 -3.14 -9.35 12.20
CA THR A 50 -3.88 -10.57 11.87
C THR A 50 -4.37 -10.51 10.43
N ILE A 51 -4.54 -11.70 9.83
CA ILE A 51 -5.09 -11.90 8.49
C ILE A 51 -6.33 -12.77 8.65
N ASN A 52 -7.47 -12.31 8.14
CA ASN A 52 -8.69 -13.09 8.05
C ASN A 52 -9.00 -13.36 6.58
N GLN A 53 -8.90 -14.63 6.19
CA GLN A 53 -9.09 -15.08 4.81
C GLN A 53 -10.56 -15.23 4.45
N GLU A 54 -11.43 -15.51 5.41
CA GLU A 54 -12.85 -15.73 5.15
C GLU A 54 -13.55 -14.43 4.75
N ASN A 55 -13.12 -13.31 5.32
CA ASN A 55 -13.69 -11.99 5.07
C ASN A 55 -12.80 -11.09 4.19
N ASN A 56 -11.68 -11.63 3.67
CA ASN A 56 -10.65 -10.88 2.93
C ASN A 56 -10.23 -9.59 3.67
N SER A 57 -9.92 -9.68 4.97
CA SER A 57 -9.52 -8.52 5.76
C SER A 57 -8.18 -8.71 6.46
N ILE A 58 -7.48 -7.59 6.67
CA ILE A 58 -6.27 -7.55 7.49
C ILE A 58 -6.43 -6.51 8.59
N ASN A 59 -5.96 -6.86 9.78
CA ASN A 59 -5.80 -5.90 10.86
C ASN A 59 -4.36 -5.40 10.85
N ILE A 60 -4.20 -4.08 10.89
CA ILE A 60 -2.92 -3.40 10.88
C ILE A 60 -2.72 -2.70 12.21
N SER A 61 -1.57 -2.95 12.82
CA SER A 61 -1.13 -2.35 14.07
C SER A 61 0.00 -1.36 13.86
N LYS A 62 0.31 -0.58 14.90
CA LYS A 62 1.36 0.46 14.89
C LYS A 62 1.21 1.43 13.70
N VAL A 63 -0.05 1.74 13.39
CA VAL A 63 -0.42 2.52 12.22
C VAL A 63 0.17 3.93 12.33
N LYS A 64 0.80 4.38 11.26
CA LYS A 64 1.24 5.76 11.08
C LYS A 64 0.63 6.32 9.82
N VAL A 65 0.04 7.49 9.90
CA VAL A 65 -0.49 8.23 8.75
C VAL A 65 0.39 9.44 8.50
N TYR A 66 0.70 9.71 7.24
CA TYR A 66 1.42 10.92 6.89
C TYR A 66 0.45 12.11 6.88
N ASN A 67 0.69 13.08 7.74
CA ASN A 67 -0.11 14.29 7.83
C ASN A 67 0.45 15.36 6.88
N ASN A 68 -0.33 15.72 5.87
CA ASN A 68 0.08 16.68 4.85
C ASN A 68 0.17 18.12 5.35
N LEU A 69 -0.52 18.48 6.42
CA LEU A 69 -0.47 19.80 7.04
C LEU A 69 0.81 19.96 7.88
N THR A 70 1.10 18.96 8.71
CA THR A 70 2.25 18.99 9.63
C THR A 70 3.55 18.46 8.99
N LYS A 71 3.46 17.80 7.83
CA LYS A 71 4.54 17.12 7.11
C LYS A 71 5.25 16.07 7.99
N ARG A 72 4.48 15.36 8.83
CA ARG A 72 4.99 14.38 9.81
C ARG A 72 4.18 13.09 9.78
N TRP A 73 4.83 12.02 10.24
CA TRP A 73 4.15 10.75 10.52
C TRP A 73 3.54 10.80 11.91
N GLU A 74 2.24 10.57 11.99
CA GLU A 74 1.48 10.59 13.23
C GLU A 74 0.95 9.19 13.51
N TYR A 75 1.13 8.70 14.74
CA TYR A 75 0.58 7.42 15.15
C TYR A 75 -0.95 7.53 15.24
N THR A 76 -1.64 6.53 14.72
CA THR A 76 -3.09 6.41 14.80
C THR A 76 -3.48 5.07 15.39
N GLU A 77 -4.77 4.90 15.62
CA GLU A 77 -5.36 3.61 15.99
C GLU A 77 -5.09 2.53 14.94
N ASN A 78 -5.24 1.27 15.39
CA ASN A 78 -5.19 0.12 14.52
C ASN A 78 -6.28 0.22 13.44
N LYS A 79 -6.01 -0.33 12.26
CA LYS A 79 -6.93 -0.28 11.13
C LYS A 79 -7.29 -1.67 10.65
N ASP A 80 -8.58 -1.90 10.48
CA ASP A 80 -9.11 -3.04 9.73
C ASP A 80 -9.32 -2.61 8.29
N LEU A 81 -8.67 -3.31 7.37
CA LEU A 81 -8.79 -3.05 5.93
C LEU A 81 -9.46 -4.23 5.23
N ASN A 82 -10.46 -3.93 4.41
CA ASN A 82 -11.06 -4.88 3.48
C ASN A 82 -10.25 -4.91 2.17
N LEU A 83 -9.83 -6.09 1.75
CA LEU A 83 -8.93 -6.32 0.62
C LEU A 83 -9.64 -6.51 -0.72
N ASN A 84 -10.97 -6.58 -0.76
CA ASN A 84 -11.74 -6.86 -1.99
C ASN A 84 -11.49 -5.85 -3.12
N LYS A 85 -11.07 -4.63 -2.78
CA LYS A 85 -10.71 -3.57 -3.73
C LYS A 85 -9.23 -3.19 -3.68
N ALA A 86 -8.43 -3.97 -2.94
CA ALA A 86 -7.01 -3.71 -2.80
C ALA A 86 -6.24 -4.34 -3.97
N ILE A 87 -5.26 -3.61 -4.48
CA ILE A 87 -4.18 -4.20 -5.29
C ILE A 87 -3.07 -4.56 -4.32
N ILE A 88 -2.76 -5.85 -4.21
CA ILE A 88 -1.80 -6.35 -3.21
C ILE A 88 -0.50 -6.74 -3.89
N LEU A 89 0.60 -6.18 -3.39
CA LEU A 89 1.95 -6.61 -3.70
C LEU A 89 2.61 -7.18 -2.45
N ALA A 90 3.19 -8.37 -2.55
CA ALA A 90 4.04 -8.94 -1.52
C ALA A 90 5.45 -9.14 -2.10
N ASN A 91 6.46 -8.48 -1.50
CA ASN A 91 7.84 -8.50 -1.99
C ASN A 91 7.94 -8.28 -3.52
N ASP A 92 7.29 -7.20 -3.98
CA ASP A 92 7.26 -6.74 -5.38
C ASP A 92 6.52 -7.64 -6.38
N LYS A 93 5.82 -8.67 -5.90
CA LYS A 93 5.00 -9.55 -6.74
C LYS A 93 3.52 -9.36 -6.46
N PRO A 94 2.66 -9.36 -7.50
CA PRO A 94 1.22 -9.37 -7.27
C PRO A 94 0.84 -10.60 -6.46
N LEU A 95 -0.04 -10.39 -5.48
CA LEU A 95 -0.56 -11.43 -4.62
C LEU A 95 -2.09 -11.44 -4.77
N SER A 96 -2.66 -12.59 -5.11
CA SER A 96 -4.12 -12.72 -5.17
C SER A 96 -4.73 -12.91 -3.78
N LEU A 97 -6.05 -12.72 -3.66
CA LEU A 97 -6.77 -12.97 -2.40
C LEU A 97 -6.70 -14.44 -1.95
N GLU A 98 -6.57 -15.37 -2.91
CA GLU A 98 -6.40 -16.80 -2.63
C GLU A 98 -5.04 -17.10 -1.98
N GLU A 99 -4.06 -16.20 -2.14
CA GLU A 99 -2.69 -16.37 -1.68
C GLU A 99 -2.38 -15.62 -0.39
N LEU A 100 -3.39 -15.05 0.29
CA LEU A 100 -3.22 -14.31 1.54
C LEU A 100 -2.55 -15.14 2.66
N TYR A 101 -2.64 -16.47 2.61
CA TYR A 101 -1.93 -17.38 3.52
C TYR A 101 -0.40 -17.25 3.45
N LYS A 102 0.14 -16.64 2.40
CA LYS A 102 1.60 -16.39 2.25
C LYS A 102 2.07 -15.19 3.07
N ILE A 103 1.17 -14.34 3.54
CA ILE A 103 1.48 -13.16 4.34
C ILE A 103 1.71 -13.57 5.79
N ARG A 104 2.74 -13.01 6.42
CA ARG A 104 3.07 -13.28 7.83
C ARG A 104 2.56 -12.16 8.74
N PRO A 105 2.05 -12.48 9.94
CA PRO A 105 1.95 -11.51 11.02
C PRO A 105 3.32 -10.88 11.31
N GLY A 106 3.34 -9.58 11.59
CA GLY A 106 4.55 -8.78 11.78
C GLY A 106 5.14 -8.19 10.50
N SER A 107 4.68 -8.60 9.31
CA SER A 107 5.13 -8.02 8.05
C SER A 107 4.83 -6.53 7.99
N LYS A 108 5.74 -5.77 7.39
CA LYS A 108 5.56 -4.33 7.21
C LYS A 108 4.59 -4.08 6.07
N VAL A 109 3.73 -3.10 6.27
CA VAL A 109 2.72 -2.74 5.28
C VAL A 109 2.75 -1.25 4.98
N TYR A 110 2.63 -0.95 3.69
CA TYR A 110 2.59 0.40 3.14
C TYR A 110 1.31 0.51 2.31
N ILE A 111 0.47 1.48 2.62
CA ILE A 111 -0.80 1.70 1.93
C ILE A 111 -0.76 3.06 1.26
N VAL A 112 -1.20 3.09 0.01
CA VAL A 112 -1.40 4.32 -0.75
C VAL A 112 -2.88 4.44 -1.07
N ASN A 113 -3.57 5.35 -0.39
CA ASN A 113 -4.99 5.64 -0.61
C ASN A 113 -5.18 6.73 -1.68
N HIS A 114 -6.31 6.67 -2.38
CA HIS A 114 -6.75 7.80 -3.21
C HIS A 114 -7.40 8.88 -2.34
N ASN A 115 -7.24 10.14 -2.75
CA ASN A 115 -7.57 11.34 -1.96
C ASN A 115 -9.08 11.66 -1.91
N ASP A 116 -9.92 10.71 -2.31
CA ASP A 116 -11.35 10.95 -2.44
C ASP A 116 -12.09 10.35 -1.25
N THR A 117 -13.04 11.09 -0.69
CA THR A 117 -13.73 10.77 0.57
C THR A 117 -14.60 9.52 0.52
N ALA A 118 -14.65 8.83 -0.61
CA ALA A 118 -15.39 7.59 -0.77
C ALA A 118 -14.63 6.42 -0.11
N LYS A 119 -15.26 5.80 0.90
CA LYS A 119 -14.80 4.57 1.59
C LYS A 119 -14.50 3.37 0.68
N ASP A 120 -14.75 3.50 -0.61
CA ASP A 120 -14.97 2.40 -1.53
C ASP A 120 -14.05 2.43 -2.77
N MET A 121 -13.02 3.28 -2.75
CA MET A 121 -12.04 3.37 -3.84
C MET A 121 -10.93 2.31 -3.71
N PRO A 122 -10.40 1.83 -4.85
CA PRO A 122 -9.26 0.93 -4.84
C PRO A 122 -8.02 1.62 -4.26
N TYR A 123 -7.23 0.86 -3.53
CA TYR A 123 -5.99 1.32 -2.92
C TYR A 123 -4.89 0.27 -3.13
N ILE A 124 -3.64 0.70 -3.01
CA ILE A 124 -2.49 -0.19 -3.17
C ILE A 124 -1.97 -0.58 -1.79
N LEU A 125 -1.80 -1.88 -1.59
CA LEU A 125 -1.23 -2.47 -0.39
C LEU A 125 0.10 -3.14 -0.76
N ILE A 126 1.20 -2.62 -0.21
CA ILE A 126 2.53 -3.19 -0.39
C ILE A 126 2.96 -3.84 0.91
N ILE A 127 3.38 -5.09 0.84
CA ILE A 127 3.77 -5.93 1.97
C ILE A 127 5.23 -6.31 1.81
N GLU A 128 6.03 -6.01 2.84
CA GLU A 128 7.43 -6.43 2.99
C GLU A 128 7.47 -7.47 4.12
N ASN A 129 7.60 -8.74 3.73
CA ASN A 129 7.64 -9.90 4.64
C ASN A 129 9.06 -10.16 5.19
#